data_AF-A0AAP9D6V8-F1
#
_entry.id   AF-A0AAP9D6V8-F1
#
_cell.length_a   1.000
_cell.length_b   1.000
_cell.length_c   1.000
_cell.angle_alpha   90.00
_cell.angle_beta   90.00
_cell.angle_gamma   90.00
#
_symmetry.space_group_name_H-M   'P 1'
#
loop_
_entity.id
_entity.type
_entity.pdbx_description
1 polymer ?
#
loop_
_entity_poly.entity_id
_entity_poly.type
_entity_poly.pdbx_seq_one_letter_code
_entity_poly.pdbx_strand_id
1 'polypeptide(L)'
;MTYMVPTPTNIELELEVGGPINPWEPELINPNLPLPILTGRGSGLTNELDERDSQMDADVVVRLWSAAPLPSAQAFDIVLYYQNEQVDRRPVDPSTAMPGDEIHMVVPWPYILKHSNNLIPLRYEIAIATTHNRVSSPHRDINVNANVIAFPAPRVTGALPEIPDVAPAEIVCNTLQGPDREVHVFVPPHELLAVGMIVTVNWTGCSDNDGAVPIPGATGQFPSLPLNFEQTRVGFTVPVRPYATYVKPINAAALDMGSVHITYSVPVIGVPSPVVSAEAILLMRGVRPGPVYCDGSPWPGSS
;
A
#
# COMPACT_ATOMS: atom_id res chain seq x y z
N MET A 1 -66.36 10.13 -38.41
CA MET A 1 -65.05 9.94 -37.79
C MET A 1 -65.07 10.64 -36.43
N THR A 2 -65.17 9.88 -35.35
CA THR A 2 -65.08 10.39 -33.98
C THR A 2 -63.62 10.37 -33.56
N TYR A 3 -63.04 11.55 -33.34
CA TYR A 3 -61.71 11.69 -32.78
C TYR A 3 -61.77 11.32 -31.29
N MET A 4 -61.05 10.28 -30.88
CA MET A 4 -60.83 9.99 -29.47
C MET A 4 -59.98 11.14 -28.91
N VAL A 5 -60.57 11.98 -28.06
CA VAL A 5 -59.80 12.92 -27.25
C VAL A 5 -59.22 12.11 -26.08
N PRO A 6 -57.91 11.95 -25.95
CA PRO A 6 -57.33 11.24 -24.83
C PRO A 6 -57.70 11.96 -23.52
N THR A 7 -58.17 11.19 -22.54
CA THR A 7 -58.52 11.70 -21.21
C THR A 7 -57.26 12.32 -20.57
N PRO A 8 -57.33 13.55 -20.04
CA PRO A 8 -56.19 14.15 -19.36
C PRO A 8 -55.76 13.24 -18.20
N THR A 9 -54.50 12.85 -18.20
CA THR A 9 -53.88 12.08 -17.11
C THR A 9 -53.13 13.08 -16.25
N ASN A 10 -53.46 13.13 -14.96
CA ASN A 10 -52.69 13.92 -14.01
C ASN A 10 -51.39 13.18 -13.70
N ILE A 11 -50.27 13.87 -13.85
CA ILE A 11 -48.94 13.37 -13.45
C ILE A 11 -48.54 14.17 -12.22
N GLU A 12 -48.42 13.50 -11.08
CA GLU A 12 -47.86 14.10 -9.87
C GLU A 12 -46.34 14.03 -9.97
N LEU A 13 -45.71 15.20 -10.08
CA LEU A 13 -44.26 15.33 -10.17
C LEU A 13 -43.73 15.89 -8.86
N GLU A 14 -42.90 15.09 -8.18
CA GLU A 14 -42.19 15.54 -6.99
C GLU A 14 -40.96 16.36 -7.40
N LEU A 15 -40.96 17.64 -7.05
CA LEU A 15 -39.91 18.61 -7.39
C LEU A 15 -39.10 19.06 -6.17
N GLU A 16 -39.46 18.63 -4.97
CA GLU A 16 -38.76 19.01 -3.75
C GLU A 16 -37.35 18.43 -3.75
N VAL A 17 -36.35 19.23 -3.35
CA VAL A 17 -34.95 18.83 -3.22
C VAL A 17 -34.32 19.53 -2.02
N GLY A 18 -33.35 18.88 -1.37
CA GLY A 18 -32.56 19.48 -0.30
C GLY A 18 -31.47 20.41 -0.80
N GLY A 19 -30.88 21.20 0.11
CA GLY A 19 -29.72 22.04 -0.21
C GLY A 19 -30.06 23.45 -0.76
N PRO A 20 -29.05 24.20 -1.23
CA PRO A 20 -29.23 25.52 -1.81
C PRO A 20 -29.89 25.45 -3.20
N ILE A 21 -30.47 26.56 -3.67
CA ILE A 21 -30.96 26.67 -5.05
C ILE A 21 -29.84 26.34 -6.02
N ASN A 22 -30.11 25.47 -6.99
CA ASN A 22 -29.15 25.12 -8.03
C ASN A 22 -29.30 26.06 -9.25
N PRO A 23 -28.30 26.91 -9.57
CA PRO A 23 -28.36 27.79 -10.73
C PRO A 23 -28.25 27.05 -12.07
N TRP A 24 -27.89 25.77 -12.06
CA TRP A 24 -27.67 24.94 -13.25
C TRP A 24 -28.79 23.92 -13.48
N GLU A 25 -29.96 24.08 -12.84
CA GLU A 25 -31.11 23.23 -13.14
C GLU A 25 -31.36 23.12 -14.66
N PRO A 26 -31.65 21.92 -15.18
CA PRO A 26 -31.99 20.68 -14.46
C PRO A 26 -30.79 19.77 -14.08
N GLU A 27 -29.55 20.24 -14.18
CA GLU A 27 -28.38 19.44 -13.79
C GLU A 27 -28.42 19.07 -12.30
N LEU A 28 -27.96 17.86 -11.94
CA LEU A 28 -27.94 17.42 -10.54
C LEU A 28 -26.78 18.00 -9.74
N ILE A 29 -25.72 18.43 -10.43
CA ILE A 29 -24.54 19.02 -9.80
C ILE A 29 -24.86 20.49 -9.48
N ASN A 30 -24.81 20.83 -8.20
CA ASN A 30 -25.05 22.19 -7.74
C ASN A 30 -23.73 22.88 -7.35
N PRO A 31 -23.32 23.94 -8.08
CA PRO A 31 -22.07 24.65 -7.82
C PRO A 31 -22.08 25.43 -6.49
N ASN A 32 -23.24 25.65 -5.88
CA ASN A 32 -23.35 26.32 -4.58
C ASN A 32 -22.99 25.40 -3.41
N LEU A 33 -22.80 24.11 -3.66
CA LEU A 33 -22.30 23.16 -2.66
C LEU A 33 -20.76 23.18 -2.66
N PRO A 34 -20.11 23.43 -1.50
CA PRO A 34 -18.66 23.37 -1.38
C PRO A 34 -18.10 21.99 -1.77
N LEU A 35 -16.85 21.94 -2.21
CA LEU A 35 -16.17 20.68 -2.49
C LEU A 35 -15.80 19.97 -1.18
N PRO A 36 -15.96 18.63 -1.09
CA PRO A 36 -15.41 17.88 0.03
C PRO A 36 -13.87 17.97 0.03
N ILE A 37 -13.30 17.95 1.22
CA ILE A 37 -11.84 17.94 1.43
C ILE A 37 -11.48 16.63 2.11
N LEU A 38 -10.61 15.84 1.49
CA LEU A 38 -10.08 14.62 2.07
C LEU A 38 -8.69 14.87 2.67
N THR A 39 -8.36 14.23 3.79
CA THR A 39 -7.04 14.24 4.41
C THR A 39 -6.60 12.82 4.74
N GLY A 40 -5.42 12.42 4.27
CA GLY A 40 -4.80 11.14 4.63
C GLY A 40 -4.38 11.12 6.10
N ARG A 41 -4.77 10.08 6.85
CA ARG A 41 -4.45 9.97 8.29
C ARG A 41 -2.97 9.71 8.56
N GLY A 42 -2.28 9.03 7.65
CA GLY A 42 -0.85 8.73 7.79
C GLY A 42 0.02 9.83 7.21
N SER A 43 -0.34 10.35 6.03
CA SER A 43 0.44 11.36 5.31
C SER A 43 0.16 12.79 5.75
N GLY A 44 -1.08 13.07 6.21
CA GLY A 44 -1.58 14.43 6.47
C GLY A 44 -1.83 15.26 5.20
N LEU A 45 -1.73 14.64 4.01
CA LEU A 45 -1.88 15.34 2.73
C LEU A 45 -3.35 15.62 2.43
N THR A 46 -3.62 16.76 1.79
CA THR A 46 -4.97 17.19 1.40
C THR A 46 -5.27 16.75 -0.02
N ASN A 47 -6.39 16.03 -0.20
CA ASN A 47 -6.86 15.46 -1.47
C ASN A 47 -5.84 14.53 -2.16
N GLU A 48 -4.95 13.95 -1.37
CA GLU A 48 -3.93 13.01 -1.83
C GLU A 48 -3.75 11.95 -0.75
N LEU A 49 -3.60 10.70 -1.19
CA LEU A 49 -3.28 9.56 -0.34
C LEU A 49 -2.01 8.92 -0.89
N ASP A 50 -1.01 8.70 -0.05
CA ASP A 50 0.23 8.04 -0.44
C ASP A 50 0.48 6.77 0.37
N GLU A 51 1.62 6.13 0.17
CA GLU A 51 1.99 4.87 0.81
C GLU A 51 1.90 4.89 2.34
N ARG A 52 2.03 6.07 2.97
CA ARG A 52 1.91 6.25 4.42
C ARG A 52 0.48 6.13 4.91
N ASP A 53 -0.51 6.29 4.03
CA ASP A 53 -1.93 6.11 4.30
C ASP A 53 -2.38 4.65 4.08
N SER A 54 -1.47 3.74 3.74
CA SER A 54 -1.79 2.33 3.55
C SER A 54 -2.38 1.72 4.83
N GLN A 55 -3.46 0.94 4.67
CA GLN A 55 -4.20 0.31 5.76
C GLN A 55 -4.87 1.28 6.74
N MET A 56 -5.02 2.56 6.38
CA MET A 56 -5.70 3.58 7.19
C MET A 56 -6.92 4.14 6.47
N ASP A 57 -7.96 4.49 7.22
CA ASP A 57 -9.06 5.27 6.62
C ASP A 57 -8.59 6.71 6.33
N ALA A 58 -9.33 7.40 5.48
CA ALA A 58 -9.13 8.83 5.23
C ALA A 58 -10.24 9.67 5.88
N ASP A 59 -9.87 10.85 6.38
CA ASP A 59 -10.83 11.79 6.96
C ASP A 59 -11.36 12.74 5.88
N VAL A 60 -12.65 13.03 5.93
CA VAL A 60 -13.31 13.96 5.00
C VAL A 60 -14.02 15.05 5.77
N VAL A 61 -13.85 16.29 5.32
CA VAL A 61 -14.59 17.45 5.81
C VAL A 61 -15.49 17.96 4.71
N VAL A 62 -16.79 18.04 5.01
CA VAL A 62 -17.78 18.72 4.18
C VAL A 62 -18.19 20.01 4.89
N ARG A 63 -17.98 21.15 4.24
CA ARG A 63 -18.42 22.46 4.75
C ARG A 63 -19.86 22.74 4.33
N LEU A 64 -20.69 23.19 5.25
CA LEU A 64 -22.05 23.61 4.94
C LEU A 64 -22.05 24.91 4.13
N TRP A 65 -22.98 25.01 3.19
CA TRP A 65 -23.07 26.10 2.22
C TRP A 65 -23.65 27.39 2.82
N SER A 66 -23.45 28.52 2.13
CA SER A 66 -23.99 29.84 2.52
C SER A 66 -25.08 30.38 1.60
N ALA A 67 -25.33 29.73 0.47
CA ALA A 67 -26.42 30.09 -0.44
C ALA A 67 -27.80 29.70 0.15
N ALA A 68 -28.86 30.40 -0.25
CA ALA A 68 -30.22 30.06 0.20
C ALA A 68 -30.79 28.85 -0.57
N PRO A 69 -31.67 28.03 0.05
CA PRO A 69 -31.99 28.00 1.48
C PRO A 69 -30.77 27.65 2.34
N LEU A 70 -30.62 28.32 3.49
CA LEU A 70 -29.51 28.05 4.41
C LEU A 70 -29.64 26.64 5.02
N PRO A 71 -28.54 26.04 5.52
CA PRO A 71 -28.57 24.73 6.17
C PRO A 71 -29.56 24.63 7.34
N SER A 72 -29.85 25.75 8.02
CA SER A 72 -30.82 25.81 9.11
C SER A 72 -32.29 25.74 8.66
N ALA A 73 -32.57 25.70 7.35
CA ALA A 73 -33.93 25.74 6.83
C ALA A 73 -34.70 24.43 7.06
N GLN A 74 -34.01 23.29 7.05
CA GLN A 74 -34.62 21.96 7.20
C GLN A 74 -33.58 20.91 7.57
N ALA A 75 -34.03 19.78 8.13
CA ALA A 75 -33.15 18.65 8.41
C ALA A 75 -32.76 17.90 7.13
N PHE A 76 -31.51 17.46 7.06
CA PHE A 76 -30.98 16.72 5.93
C PHE A 76 -29.86 15.76 6.35
N ASP A 77 -29.58 14.79 5.51
CA ASP A 77 -28.38 13.95 5.59
C ASP A 77 -27.37 14.39 4.52
N ILE A 78 -26.09 14.39 4.89
CA ILE A 78 -24.98 14.40 3.94
C ILE A 78 -24.61 12.95 3.66
N VAL A 79 -24.67 12.55 2.39
CA VAL A 79 -24.32 11.20 1.94
C VAL A 79 -23.03 11.27 1.14
N LEU A 80 -21.95 10.69 1.65
CA LEU A 80 -20.63 10.75 1.03
C LEU A 80 -20.45 9.61 0.04
N TYR A 81 -19.96 9.95 -1.16
CA TYR A 81 -19.67 9.02 -2.22
C TYR A 81 -18.20 9.06 -2.62
N TYR A 82 -17.59 7.88 -2.68
CA TYR A 82 -16.23 7.67 -3.19
C TYR A 82 -16.33 6.73 -4.40
N GLN A 83 -15.87 7.17 -5.57
CA GLN A 83 -16.04 6.42 -6.83
C GLN A 83 -17.50 5.97 -7.09
N ASN A 84 -18.48 6.85 -6.79
CA ASN A 84 -19.92 6.58 -6.87
C ASN A 84 -20.46 5.50 -5.91
N GLU A 85 -19.68 5.04 -4.95
CA GLU A 85 -20.13 4.15 -3.89
C GLU A 85 -20.37 4.96 -2.60
N GLN A 86 -21.50 4.74 -1.93
CA GLN A 86 -21.77 5.40 -0.65
C GLN A 86 -20.83 4.82 0.41
N VAL A 87 -20.04 5.69 1.06
CA VAL A 87 -19.04 5.29 2.06
C VAL A 87 -19.36 5.78 3.47
N ASP A 88 -20.11 6.87 3.61
CA ASP A 88 -20.56 7.40 4.90
C ASP A 88 -21.86 8.20 4.74
N ARG A 89 -22.60 8.37 5.83
CA ARG A 89 -23.81 9.19 5.91
C ARG A 89 -23.90 9.86 7.27
N ARG A 90 -24.14 11.17 7.28
CA ARG A 90 -24.29 11.96 8.52
C ARG A 90 -25.56 12.80 8.52
N PRO A 91 -26.41 12.68 9.55
CA PRO A 91 -27.53 13.59 9.73
C PRO A 91 -27.05 14.96 10.19
N VAL A 92 -27.74 16.01 9.75
CA VAL A 92 -27.49 17.40 10.13
C VAL A 92 -28.77 17.99 10.74
N ASP A 93 -28.65 18.49 11.97
CA ASP A 93 -29.75 19.12 12.70
C ASP A 93 -29.86 20.61 12.30
N PRO A 94 -31.01 21.04 11.73
CA PRO A 94 -31.20 22.41 11.28
C PRO A 94 -31.23 23.43 12.42
N SER A 95 -31.50 23.00 13.65
CA SER A 95 -31.54 23.90 14.82
C SER A 95 -30.16 24.43 15.21
N THR A 96 -29.10 23.73 14.80
CA THR A 96 -27.70 24.09 15.11
C THR A 96 -26.87 24.38 13.87
N ALA A 97 -27.29 23.91 12.69
CA ALA A 97 -26.51 24.02 11.46
C ALA A 97 -26.38 25.47 10.96
N MET A 98 -25.15 25.95 10.83
CA MET A 98 -24.83 27.27 10.29
C MET A 98 -23.99 27.15 9.00
N PRO A 99 -24.07 28.16 8.10
CA PRO A 99 -23.14 28.25 6.98
C PRO A 99 -21.68 28.19 7.43
N GLY A 100 -20.88 27.36 6.76
CA GLY A 100 -19.46 27.20 7.05
C GLY A 100 -19.11 26.13 8.09
N ASP A 101 -20.10 25.58 8.82
CA ASP A 101 -19.90 24.47 9.74
C ASP A 101 -19.25 23.27 9.03
N GLU A 102 -18.40 22.55 9.75
CA GLU A 102 -17.69 21.39 9.25
C GLU A 102 -18.38 20.10 9.70
N ILE A 103 -18.77 19.28 8.74
CA ILE A 103 -19.26 17.93 8.96
C ILE A 103 -18.12 16.95 8.69
N HIS A 104 -17.67 16.28 9.75
CA HIS A 104 -16.61 15.28 9.68
C HIS A 104 -17.19 13.92 9.27
N MET A 105 -16.62 13.34 8.23
CA MET A 105 -16.98 12.06 7.62
C MET A 105 -15.71 11.23 7.37
N VAL A 106 -15.87 9.96 7.03
CA VAL A 106 -14.73 9.04 6.81
C VAL A 106 -14.88 8.28 5.50
N VAL A 107 -13.78 8.05 4.79
CA VAL A 107 -13.69 7.04 3.73
C VAL A 107 -12.93 5.84 4.27
N PRO A 108 -13.59 4.71 4.59
CA PRO A 108 -12.93 3.55 5.17
C PRO A 108 -11.90 2.92 4.23
N TRP A 109 -10.80 2.38 4.79
CA TRP A 109 -9.74 1.73 4.01
C TRP A 109 -10.23 0.68 3.01
N PRO A 110 -11.21 -0.20 3.31
CA PRO A 110 -11.70 -1.16 2.33
C PRO A 110 -12.20 -0.55 1.01
N TYR A 111 -12.76 0.67 1.04
CA TYR A 111 -13.16 1.39 -0.18
C TYR A 111 -11.96 1.99 -0.90
N ILE A 112 -10.97 2.52 -0.17
CA ILE A 112 -9.71 3.03 -0.75
C ILE A 112 -8.96 1.89 -1.45
N LEU A 113 -8.80 0.76 -0.77
CA LEU A 113 -8.12 -0.44 -1.27
C LEU A 113 -8.80 -1.06 -2.50
N LYS A 114 -10.14 -1.03 -2.54
CA LYS A 114 -10.95 -1.58 -3.65
C LYS A 114 -10.64 -0.90 -4.98
N HIS A 115 -10.15 0.34 -4.95
CA HIS A 115 -9.80 1.10 -6.14
C HIS A 115 -8.27 1.13 -6.34
N SER A 116 -7.84 1.03 -7.60
CA SER A 116 -6.41 1.13 -7.94
C SER A 116 -5.90 2.55 -7.73
N ASN A 117 -4.57 2.70 -7.63
CA ASN A 117 -3.92 4.01 -7.60
C ASN A 117 -4.26 4.81 -8.88
N ASN A 118 -5.08 5.85 -8.72
CA ASN A 118 -5.59 6.71 -9.80
C ASN A 118 -6.20 7.99 -9.19
N LEU A 119 -6.71 8.87 -10.06
CA LEU A 119 -7.63 9.93 -9.67
C LEU A 119 -9.01 9.34 -9.38
N ILE A 120 -9.44 9.45 -8.11
CA ILE A 120 -10.74 8.95 -7.66
C ILE A 120 -11.67 10.13 -7.33
N PRO A 121 -12.82 10.30 -8.01
CA PRO A 121 -13.82 11.31 -7.66
C PRO A 121 -14.45 11.06 -6.28
N LEU A 122 -14.40 12.09 -5.45
CA LEU A 122 -15.11 12.23 -4.18
C LEU A 122 -16.20 13.29 -4.32
N ARG A 123 -17.42 12.99 -3.88
CA ARG A 123 -18.56 13.92 -3.88
C ARG A 123 -19.51 13.59 -2.75
N TYR A 124 -20.44 14.48 -2.45
CA TYR A 124 -21.54 14.17 -1.54
C TYR A 124 -22.88 14.61 -2.12
N GLU A 125 -23.95 14.03 -1.60
CA GLU A 125 -25.32 14.42 -1.92
C GLU A 125 -26.05 14.90 -0.66
N ILE A 126 -27.01 15.80 -0.87
CA ILE A 126 -27.96 16.20 0.18
C ILE A 126 -29.22 15.35 0.01
N ALA A 127 -29.56 14.60 1.06
CA ALA A 127 -30.79 13.83 1.14
C ALA A 127 -31.72 14.42 2.21
N ILE A 128 -33.00 14.58 1.87
CA ILE A 128 -34.04 14.92 2.85
C ILE A 128 -35.10 13.82 2.85
N ALA A 129 -35.80 13.66 3.96
CA ALA A 129 -36.71 12.53 4.18
C ALA A 129 -37.97 12.57 3.31
N THR A 130 -38.37 13.75 2.85
CA THR A 130 -39.65 13.95 2.15
C THR A 130 -39.60 13.62 0.66
N THR A 131 -38.42 13.64 0.04
CA THR A 131 -38.24 13.47 -1.41
C THR A 131 -37.19 12.42 -1.75
N HIS A 132 -37.25 11.90 -2.98
CA HIS A 132 -36.20 11.06 -3.57
C HIS A 132 -35.23 11.86 -4.45
N ASN A 133 -35.52 13.11 -4.79
CA ASN A 133 -34.61 13.94 -5.54
C ASN A 133 -33.36 14.23 -4.71
N ARG A 134 -32.18 14.19 -5.35
CA ARG A 134 -30.90 14.45 -4.72
C ARG A 134 -30.16 15.52 -5.50
N VAL A 135 -29.56 16.43 -4.76
CA VAL A 135 -28.60 17.38 -5.31
C VAL A 135 -27.19 16.91 -4.95
N SER A 136 -26.28 16.91 -5.91
CA SER A 136 -24.89 16.50 -5.73
C SER A 136 -23.98 17.72 -5.66
N SER A 137 -22.95 17.66 -4.82
CA SER A 137 -21.81 18.54 -4.93
C SER A 137 -21.08 18.31 -6.27
N PRO A 138 -20.26 19.27 -6.74
CA PRO A 138 -19.24 18.97 -7.72
C PRO A 138 -18.28 17.90 -7.17
N HIS A 139 -17.59 17.17 -8.04
CA HIS A 139 -16.62 16.17 -7.61
C HIS A 139 -15.25 16.80 -7.36
N ARG A 140 -14.55 16.26 -6.37
CA ARG A 140 -13.13 16.50 -6.12
C ARG A 140 -12.36 15.25 -6.51
N ASP A 141 -11.40 15.39 -7.42
CA ASP A 141 -10.48 14.29 -7.71
C ASP A 141 -9.46 14.14 -6.57
N ILE A 142 -9.33 12.92 -6.07
CA ILE A 142 -8.36 12.52 -5.06
C ILE A 142 -7.23 11.75 -5.75
N ASN A 143 -5.99 12.19 -5.57
CA ASN A 143 -4.83 11.48 -6.09
C ASN A 143 -4.47 10.33 -5.15
N VAL A 144 -4.73 9.08 -5.58
CA VAL A 144 -4.51 7.90 -4.73
C VAL A 144 -3.26 7.16 -5.22
N ASN A 145 -2.27 7.09 -4.33
CA ASN A 145 -1.06 6.28 -4.45
C ASN A 145 -0.84 5.41 -3.19
N ALA A 146 -1.88 5.23 -2.37
CA ALA A 146 -1.80 4.54 -1.08
C ALA A 146 -1.87 3.01 -1.17
N ASN A 147 -2.32 2.46 -2.31
CA ASN A 147 -2.35 1.01 -2.50
C ASN A 147 -0.93 0.52 -2.85
N VAL A 148 -0.10 0.38 -1.82
CA VAL A 148 1.26 -0.14 -1.93
C VAL A 148 1.28 -1.61 -1.55
N ILE A 149 1.73 -2.43 -2.48
CA ILE A 149 2.03 -3.83 -2.22
C ILE A 149 3.37 -3.87 -1.49
N ALA A 150 3.35 -4.28 -0.22
CA ALA A 150 4.55 -4.44 0.59
C ALA A 150 4.79 -5.92 0.88
N PHE A 151 5.98 -6.43 0.54
CA PHE A 151 6.42 -7.77 0.90
C PHE A 151 7.37 -7.71 2.10
N PRO A 152 7.24 -8.61 3.10
CA PRO A 152 8.09 -8.62 4.29
C PRO A 152 9.56 -8.89 3.95
N ALA A 153 10.48 -8.51 4.84
CA ALA A 153 11.90 -8.74 4.62
C ALA A 153 12.23 -10.26 4.59
N PRO A 154 13.18 -10.70 3.75
CA PRO A 154 13.68 -12.07 3.80
C PRO A 154 14.51 -12.29 5.07
N ARG A 155 14.75 -13.57 5.42
CA ARG A 155 15.66 -13.95 6.51
C ARG A 155 16.62 -15.04 6.07
N VAL A 156 17.76 -15.18 6.72
CA VAL A 156 18.69 -16.28 6.45
C VAL A 156 18.47 -17.43 7.42
N THR A 157 18.31 -18.64 6.88
CA THR A 157 18.05 -19.83 7.68
C THR A 157 19.29 -20.22 8.49
N GLY A 158 19.16 -20.23 9.83
CA GLY A 158 20.28 -20.56 10.73
C GLY A 158 21.26 -19.41 10.97
N ALA A 159 20.93 -18.19 10.55
CA ALA A 159 21.65 -17.00 10.99
C ALA A 159 21.46 -16.78 12.50
N LEU A 160 22.45 -16.16 13.12
CA LEU A 160 22.28 -15.64 14.47
C LEU A 160 21.24 -14.52 14.40
N PRO A 161 20.21 -14.54 15.29
CA PRO A 161 19.17 -13.55 15.26
C PRO A 161 19.73 -12.18 15.63
N GLU A 162 19.13 -11.14 15.07
CA GLU A 162 19.33 -9.78 15.53
C GLU A 162 18.92 -9.67 17.00
N ILE A 163 19.69 -8.91 17.76
CA ILE A 163 19.32 -8.44 19.09
C ILE A 163 19.00 -6.95 18.94
N PRO A 164 17.72 -6.55 19.04
CA PRO A 164 17.31 -5.17 18.86
C PRO A 164 18.16 -4.21 19.69
N ASP A 165 18.62 -3.12 19.06
CA ASP A 165 19.48 -2.07 19.64
C ASP A 165 20.87 -2.52 20.15
N VAL A 166 21.26 -3.78 19.93
CA VAL A 166 22.52 -4.34 20.45
C VAL A 166 23.40 -4.89 19.33
N ALA A 167 22.87 -5.75 18.48
CA ALA A 167 23.65 -6.45 17.46
C ALA A 167 22.78 -6.83 16.25
N PRO A 168 23.22 -6.53 15.00
CA PRO A 168 22.54 -7.01 13.80
C PRO A 168 22.56 -8.55 13.69
N ALA A 169 21.70 -9.10 12.85
CA ALA A 169 21.74 -10.53 12.52
C ALA A 169 23.04 -10.91 11.80
N GLU A 170 23.57 -12.11 12.07
CA GLU A 170 24.86 -12.56 11.54
C GLU A 170 24.78 -13.90 10.81
N ILE A 171 25.47 -13.97 9.67
CA ILE A 171 25.73 -15.21 8.94
C ILE A 171 27.10 -15.72 9.35
N VAL A 172 27.13 -16.85 10.05
CA VAL A 172 28.38 -17.50 10.52
C VAL A 172 28.63 -18.80 9.74
N CYS A 173 29.79 -19.42 9.92
CA CYS A 173 30.08 -20.68 9.21
C CYS A 173 29.07 -21.81 9.47
N ASN A 174 28.42 -21.82 10.63
CA ASN A 174 27.37 -22.80 10.96
C ASN A 174 26.05 -22.53 10.23
N THR A 175 25.85 -21.32 9.73
CA THR A 175 24.69 -20.92 8.91
C THR A 175 24.76 -21.52 7.50
N LEU A 176 25.97 -21.81 7.00
CA LEU A 176 26.19 -22.33 5.65
C LEU A 176 25.81 -23.81 5.54
N GLN A 177 24.92 -24.13 4.62
CA GLN A 177 24.30 -25.45 4.49
C GLN A 177 24.90 -26.27 3.35
N GLY A 178 24.85 -27.60 3.52
CA GLY A 178 25.28 -28.56 2.50
C GLY A 178 26.80 -28.60 2.26
N PRO A 179 27.24 -29.47 1.34
CA PRO A 179 28.65 -29.58 0.96
C PRO A 179 29.17 -28.31 0.26
N ASP A 180 28.29 -27.59 -0.44
CA ASP A 180 28.63 -26.40 -1.23
C ASP A 180 28.60 -25.09 -0.43
N ARG A 181 28.35 -25.17 0.89
CA ARG A 181 28.34 -24.03 1.82
C ARG A 181 27.40 -22.90 1.37
N GLU A 182 26.19 -23.30 0.98
CA GLU A 182 25.19 -22.38 0.47
C GLU A 182 24.55 -21.57 1.61
N VAL A 183 24.18 -20.32 1.31
CA VAL A 183 23.31 -19.54 2.18
C VAL A 183 21.87 -19.74 1.73
N HIS A 184 20.98 -20.15 2.64
CA HIS A 184 19.57 -20.40 2.33
C HIS A 184 18.71 -19.21 2.80
N VAL A 185 18.32 -18.37 1.84
CA VAL A 185 17.47 -17.20 2.07
C VAL A 185 16.01 -17.65 2.09
N PHE A 186 15.34 -17.46 3.22
CA PHE A 186 13.92 -17.73 3.40
C PHE A 186 13.08 -16.52 3.02
N VAL A 187 12.13 -16.74 2.11
CA VAL A 187 11.09 -15.80 1.70
C VAL A 187 9.82 -16.12 2.48
N PRO A 188 9.27 -15.17 3.28
CA PRO A 188 8.04 -15.40 4.03
C PRO A 188 6.82 -15.61 3.13
N PRO A 189 5.77 -16.30 3.60
CA PRO A 189 4.50 -16.40 2.88
C PRO A 189 3.83 -15.01 2.78
N HIS A 190 3.07 -14.81 1.71
CA HIS A 190 2.29 -13.59 1.48
C HIS A 190 1.05 -13.92 0.64
N GLU A 191 -0.06 -13.22 0.87
CA GLU A 191 -1.34 -13.51 0.21
C GLU A 191 -1.31 -13.33 -1.32
N LEU A 192 -0.39 -12.49 -1.80
CA LEU A 192 -0.17 -12.24 -3.22
C LEU A 192 0.76 -13.25 -3.90
N LEU A 193 1.35 -14.21 -3.16
CA LEU A 193 2.12 -15.30 -3.75
C LEU A 193 1.18 -16.39 -4.27
N ALA A 194 1.30 -16.72 -5.55
CA ALA A 194 0.50 -17.74 -6.20
C ALA A 194 1.35 -18.90 -6.74
N VAL A 195 0.69 -20.05 -6.90
CA VAL A 195 1.30 -21.25 -7.50
C VAL A 195 1.79 -20.92 -8.91
N GLY A 196 3.00 -21.36 -9.24
CA GLY A 196 3.64 -21.13 -10.53
C GLY A 196 4.43 -19.82 -10.63
N MET A 197 4.32 -18.91 -9.66
CA MET A 197 5.16 -17.71 -9.64
C MET A 197 6.65 -18.06 -9.47
N ILE A 198 7.52 -17.23 -10.04
CA ILE A 198 8.98 -17.30 -9.83
C ILE A 198 9.39 -16.03 -9.09
N VAL A 199 9.85 -16.20 -7.85
CA VAL A 199 10.35 -15.10 -7.01
C VAL A 199 11.86 -15.06 -7.13
N THR A 200 12.43 -13.87 -7.29
CA THR A 200 13.89 -13.72 -7.46
C THR A 200 14.49 -13.08 -6.22
N VAL A 201 15.37 -13.78 -5.52
CA VAL A 201 16.17 -13.21 -4.43
C VAL A 201 17.32 -12.40 -5.02
N ASN A 202 17.43 -11.14 -4.65
CA ASN A 202 18.56 -10.28 -4.97
C ASN A 202 19.52 -10.28 -3.78
N TRP A 203 20.78 -10.59 -4.06
CA TRP A 203 21.85 -10.66 -3.08
C TRP A 203 22.95 -9.68 -3.46
N THR A 204 23.35 -8.83 -2.54
CA THR A 204 24.46 -7.89 -2.73
C THR A 204 25.44 -8.07 -1.58
N GLY A 205 26.60 -8.68 -1.85
CA GLY A 205 27.70 -8.75 -0.89
C GLY A 205 28.44 -7.42 -0.80
N CYS A 206 28.66 -6.91 0.41
CA CYS A 206 29.26 -5.60 0.66
C CYS A 206 30.49 -5.72 1.57
N SER A 207 31.51 -4.86 1.38
CA SER A 207 32.75 -4.90 2.18
C SER A 207 32.66 -4.17 3.51
N ASP A 208 31.60 -3.40 3.73
CA ASP A 208 31.29 -2.68 4.95
C ASP A 208 30.17 -3.36 5.75
N ASN A 209 29.91 -2.90 6.98
CA ASN A 209 28.83 -3.45 7.80
C ASN A 209 27.46 -2.82 7.49
N ASP A 210 27.43 -1.66 6.82
CA ASP A 210 26.20 -0.91 6.55
C ASP A 210 25.52 -1.36 5.24
N GLY A 211 26.17 -2.22 4.46
CA GLY A 211 25.65 -2.67 3.16
C GLY A 211 25.76 -1.61 2.07
N ALA A 212 26.56 -0.57 2.28
CA ALA A 212 26.67 0.59 1.40
C ALA A 212 27.77 0.45 0.33
N VAL A 213 28.70 -0.48 0.48
CA VAL A 213 29.85 -0.66 -0.43
C VAL A 213 29.81 -2.05 -1.08
N PRO A 214 29.08 -2.20 -2.21
CA PRO A 214 29.01 -3.47 -2.93
C PRO A 214 30.37 -3.95 -3.42
N ILE A 215 30.61 -5.25 -3.31
CA ILE A 215 31.79 -5.92 -3.87
C ILE A 215 31.44 -6.40 -5.29
N PRO A 216 32.10 -5.88 -6.35
CA PRO A 216 31.88 -6.33 -7.71
C PRO A 216 32.11 -7.85 -7.82
N GLY A 217 31.13 -8.56 -8.38
CA GLY A 217 31.19 -10.02 -8.53
C GLY A 217 30.65 -10.84 -7.35
N ALA A 218 30.37 -10.21 -6.20
CA ALA A 218 29.68 -10.83 -5.07
C ALA A 218 28.17 -10.50 -5.02
N THR A 219 27.62 -9.95 -6.11
CA THR A 219 26.21 -9.59 -6.28
C THR A 219 25.55 -10.51 -7.31
N GLY A 220 24.35 -11.00 -7.02
CA GLY A 220 23.65 -11.94 -7.90
C GLY A 220 22.14 -11.98 -7.69
N GLN A 221 21.45 -12.57 -8.67
CA GLN A 221 20.01 -12.82 -8.63
C GLN A 221 19.75 -14.33 -8.67
N PHE A 222 18.87 -14.79 -7.79
CA PHE A 222 18.60 -16.20 -7.56
C PHE A 222 17.10 -16.46 -7.73
N PRO A 223 16.65 -16.94 -8.90
CA PRO A 223 15.25 -17.27 -9.10
C PRO A 223 14.87 -18.54 -8.33
N SER A 224 13.68 -18.54 -7.73
CA SER A 224 13.06 -19.75 -7.20
C SER A 224 12.64 -20.69 -8.32
N LEU A 225 12.37 -21.95 -7.97
CA LEU A 225 11.50 -22.77 -8.81
C LEU A 225 10.08 -22.21 -8.80
N PRO A 226 9.24 -22.55 -9.80
CA PRO A 226 7.82 -22.21 -9.77
C PRO A 226 7.19 -22.68 -8.46
N LEU A 227 6.57 -21.75 -7.72
CA LEU A 227 6.06 -22.02 -6.38
C LEU A 227 4.97 -23.10 -6.42
N ASN A 228 5.01 -24.03 -5.46
CA ASN A 228 3.92 -24.96 -5.21
C ASN A 228 2.94 -24.41 -4.14
N PHE A 229 1.84 -25.12 -3.91
CA PHE A 229 0.80 -24.68 -2.98
C PHE A 229 1.29 -24.52 -1.53
N GLU A 230 2.14 -25.41 -1.04
CA GLU A 230 2.66 -25.31 0.32
C GLU A 230 3.57 -24.08 0.46
N GLN A 231 4.43 -23.84 -0.53
CA GLN A 231 5.36 -22.70 -0.50
C GLN A 231 4.66 -21.34 -0.46
N THR A 232 3.47 -21.21 -1.05
CA THR A 232 2.69 -19.95 -0.94
C THR A 232 2.07 -19.77 0.45
N ARG A 233 1.91 -20.84 1.22
CA ARG A 233 1.30 -20.83 2.56
C ARG A 233 2.32 -20.71 3.70
N VAL A 234 3.47 -21.38 3.57
CA VAL A 234 4.48 -21.44 4.64
C VAL A 234 5.79 -20.71 4.31
N GLY A 235 5.93 -20.18 3.09
CA GLY A 235 7.18 -19.62 2.59
C GLY A 235 8.10 -20.69 2.02
N PHE A 236 9.27 -20.28 1.54
CA PHE A 236 10.24 -21.16 0.88
C PHE A 236 11.66 -20.61 1.00
N THR A 237 12.66 -21.45 0.73
CA THR A 237 14.06 -21.04 0.71
C THR A 237 14.61 -21.01 -0.71
N VAL A 238 15.53 -20.06 -0.96
CA VAL A 238 16.29 -19.93 -2.19
C VAL A 238 17.78 -20.02 -1.83
N PRO A 239 18.53 -20.96 -2.44
CA PRO A 239 19.96 -21.10 -2.18
C PRO A 239 20.77 -20.06 -2.96
N VAL A 240 21.67 -19.37 -2.25
CA VAL A 240 22.68 -18.48 -2.82
C VAL A 240 23.96 -19.28 -3.04
N ARG A 241 24.36 -19.40 -4.31
CA ARG A 241 25.46 -20.27 -4.76
C ARG A 241 26.11 -19.76 -6.04
N PRO A 242 27.42 -19.96 -6.27
CA PRO A 242 28.34 -20.71 -5.41
C PRO A 242 28.95 -19.86 -4.28
N TYR A 243 29.31 -20.52 -3.17
CA TYR A 243 29.96 -19.89 -2.01
C TYR A 243 31.19 -19.06 -2.39
N ALA A 244 32.05 -19.60 -3.28
CA ALA A 244 33.28 -18.94 -3.70
C ALA A 244 33.06 -17.60 -4.42
N THR A 245 31.89 -17.39 -5.02
CA THR A 245 31.55 -16.17 -5.77
C THR A 245 30.77 -15.18 -4.93
N TYR A 246 29.74 -15.63 -4.21
CA TYR A 246 28.79 -14.70 -3.59
C TYR A 246 28.99 -14.47 -2.09
N VAL A 247 29.71 -15.38 -1.41
CA VAL A 247 29.84 -15.37 0.04
C VAL A 247 31.28 -15.16 0.47
N LYS A 248 32.21 -15.96 -0.05
CA LYS A 248 33.64 -15.90 0.29
C LYS A 248 34.27 -14.53 0.04
N PRO A 249 33.98 -13.80 -1.06
CA PRO A 249 34.61 -12.51 -1.29
C PRO A 249 34.23 -11.44 -0.27
N ILE A 250 33.07 -11.56 0.39
CA ILE A 250 32.64 -10.63 1.44
C ILE A 250 33.63 -10.66 2.59
N ASN A 251 33.90 -11.86 3.12
CA ASN A 251 34.90 -11.98 4.15
C ASN A 251 36.28 -11.68 3.60
N ALA A 252 36.64 -12.00 2.35
CA ALA A 252 37.98 -11.73 1.80
C ALA A 252 38.33 -10.23 1.71
N ALA A 253 37.32 -9.35 1.59
CA ALA A 253 37.54 -7.91 1.53
C ALA A 253 37.99 -7.33 2.87
N ALA A 254 37.41 -7.80 3.98
CA ALA A 254 37.78 -7.43 5.34
C ALA A 254 37.38 -8.55 6.32
N LEU A 255 38.28 -8.90 7.24
CA LEU A 255 38.07 -10.06 8.11
C LEU A 255 37.01 -9.81 9.21
N ASP A 256 36.91 -8.57 9.68
CA ASP A 256 36.03 -8.09 10.75
C ASP A 256 34.87 -7.22 10.23
N MET A 257 34.81 -6.98 8.93
CA MET A 257 33.78 -6.17 8.28
C MET A 257 33.17 -6.91 7.10
N GLY A 258 31.93 -6.56 6.79
CA GLY A 258 31.22 -7.09 5.63
C GLY A 258 29.80 -7.46 5.99
N SER A 259 28.92 -7.22 5.04
CA SER A 259 27.50 -7.48 5.17
C SER A 259 26.95 -8.00 3.86
N VAL A 260 25.70 -8.44 3.94
CA VAL A 260 24.89 -8.71 2.77
C VAL A 260 23.62 -7.90 2.86
N HIS A 261 23.28 -7.23 1.75
CA HIS A 261 21.98 -6.64 1.51
C HIS A 261 21.13 -7.61 0.68
N ILE A 262 19.97 -7.99 1.22
CA ILE A 262 19.07 -8.99 0.63
C ILE A 262 17.69 -8.38 0.43
N THR A 263 17.17 -8.53 -0.79
CA THR A 263 15.76 -8.28 -1.12
C THR A 263 15.23 -9.43 -1.96
N TYR A 264 13.92 -9.49 -2.20
CA TYR A 264 13.37 -10.34 -3.24
C TYR A 264 12.35 -9.61 -4.09
N SER A 265 12.22 -10.02 -5.34
CA SER A 265 11.33 -9.43 -6.33
C SER A 265 10.22 -10.41 -6.69
N VAL A 266 8.97 -9.96 -6.61
CA VAL A 266 7.76 -10.75 -6.87
C VAL A 266 7.04 -10.22 -8.12
N PRO A 267 6.83 -11.04 -9.16
CA PRO A 267 6.03 -10.65 -10.33
C PRO A 267 4.53 -10.75 -10.00
N VAL A 268 3.97 -9.67 -9.46
CA VAL A 268 2.54 -9.60 -9.14
C VAL A 268 1.71 -9.38 -10.41
N ILE A 269 0.67 -10.19 -10.61
CA ILE A 269 -0.23 -10.07 -11.76
C ILE A 269 -0.91 -8.69 -11.74
N GLY A 270 -0.89 -7.99 -12.88
CA GLY A 270 -1.46 -6.65 -13.02
C GLY A 270 -0.52 -5.51 -12.66
N VAL A 271 0.69 -5.80 -12.15
CA VAL A 271 1.76 -4.81 -11.93
C VAL A 271 2.80 -4.95 -13.05
N PRO A 272 3.16 -3.87 -13.77
CA PRO A 272 4.05 -3.94 -14.93
C PRO A 272 5.51 -4.24 -14.57
N SER A 273 5.89 -4.11 -13.31
CA SER A 273 7.26 -4.37 -12.82
C SER A 273 7.21 -5.20 -11.55
N PRO A 274 8.20 -6.08 -11.30
CA PRO A 274 8.26 -6.85 -10.07
C PRO A 274 8.29 -5.93 -8.84
N VAL A 275 7.51 -6.27 -7.82
CA VAL A 275 7.50 -5.56 -6.54
C VAL A 275 8.66 -6.07 -5.69
N VAL A 276 9.46 -5.16 -5.15
CA VAL A 276 10.61 -5.49 -4.30
C VAL A 276 10.17 -5.54 -2.84
N SER A 277 10.67 -6.53 -2.10
CA SER A 277 10.42 -6.67 -0.66
C SER A 277 11.10 -5.57 0.16
N ALA A 278 10.70 -5.46 1.43
CA ALA A 278 11.54 -4.84 2.44
C ALA A 278 12.93 -5.50 2.45
N GLU A 279 13.94 -4.71 2.81
CA GLU A 279 15.33 -5.15 2.83
C GLU A 279 15.68 -5.88 4.13
N ALA A 280 16.66 -6.78 4.03
CA ALA A 280 17.35 -7.35 5.16
C ALA A 280 18.86 -7.13 5.00
N ILE A 281 19.50 -6.60 6.04
CA ILE A 281 20.95 -6.46 6.10
C ILE A 281 21.46 -7.41 7.20
N LEU A 282 22.41 -8.28 6.85
CA LEU A 282 23.04 -9.18 7.79
C LEU A 282 24.55 -9.04 7.71
N LEU A 283 25.22 -9.16 8.86
CA LEU A 283 26.66 -9.19 8.93
C LEU A 283 27.18 -10.54 8.45
N MET A 284 28.24 -10.54 7.64
CA MET A 284 28.87 -11.77 7.20
C MET A 284 30.11 -12.05 8.05
N ARG A 285 30.05 -13.12 8.86
CA ARG A 285 31.11 -13.55 9.79
C ARG A 285 31.56 -14.98 9.46
N GLY A 286 31.98 -15.18 8.22
CA GLY A 286 32.36 -16.47 7.66
C GLY A 286 33.81 -16.89 7.89
N VAL A 287 34.33 -16.71 9.11
CA VAL A 287 35.71 -17.07 9.47
C VAL A 287 35.71 -18.04 10.64
N ARG A 288 36.56 -19.07 10.58
CA ARG A 288 36.76 -20.04 11.67
C ARG A 288 37.90 -19.58 12.61
N PRO A 289 38.02 -20.15 13.83
CA PRO A 289 39.21 -19.98 14.65
C PRO A 289 40.46 -20.48 13.92
N GLY A 290 41.49 -19.62 13.82
CA GLY A 290 42.62 -19.78 12.90
C GLY A 290 42.25 -19.21 11.53
N PRO A 291 43.08 -18.38 10.89
CA PRO A 291 42.73 -17.54 9.72
C PRO A 291 42.33 -18.37 8.48
N VAL A 292 41.11 -18.91 8.52
CA VAL A 292 40.60 -19.96 7.64
C VAL A 292 39.14 -19.65 7.36
N TYR A 293 38.76 -19.71 6.09
CA TYR A 293 37.38 -19.52 5.64
C TYR A 293 36.48 -20.69 6.06
N CYS A 294 35.17 -20.54 5.92
CA CYS A 294 34.22 -21.62 6.24
C CYS A 294 34.39 -22.90 5.41
N ASP A 295 35.02 -22.80 4.24
CA ASP A 295 35.37 -23.93 3.35
C ASP A 295 36.68 -24.64 3.76
N GLY A 296 37.39 -24.14 4.78
CA GLY A 296 38.67 -24.70 5.23
C GLY A 296 39.90 -24.18 4.48
N SER A 297 39.73 -23.31 3.49
CA SER A 297 40.86 -22.70 2.78
C SER A 297 41.53 -21.62 3.64
N PRO A 298 42.87 -21.47 3.53
CA PRO A 298 43.60 -20.46 4.29
C PRO A 298 43.25 -19.05 3.79
N TRP A 299 43.30 -18.11 4.71
CA TRP A 299 43.21 -16.69 4.40
C TRP A 299 44.48 -16.20 3.66
N PRO A 300 44.40 -15.21 2.75
CA PRO A 300 45.58 -14.66 2.10
C PRO A 300 46.61 -14.16 3.12
N GLY A 301 47.81 -14.75 3.10
CA GLY A 301 48.93 -14.35 3.98
C GLY A 301 49.08 -15.15 5.27
N SER A 302 48.24 -16.16 5.54
CA SER A 302 48.48 -17.12 6.62
C SER A 302 49.20 -18.35 6.09
N SER A 303 50.53 -18.27 6.02
CA SER A 303 51.43 -19.42 5.84
C SER A 303 52.21 -19.67 7.13
#